data_AF-A0A1C6HCG0-F1
#
_entry.id   AF-A0A1C6HCG0-F1
#
_cell.length_a   1.000
_cell.length_b   1.000
_cell.length_c   1.000
_cell.angle_alpha   90.00
_cell.angle_beta   90.00
_cell.angle_gamma   90.00
#
_symmetry.space_group_name_H-M   'P 1'
#
loop_
_entity.id
_entity.type
_entity.pdbx_description
1 polymer ?
#
loop_
_entity_poly.entity_id
_entity_poly.type
_entity_poly.pdbx_seq_one_letter_code
_entity_poly.pdbx_strand_id
1 'polypeptide(L)'
;MTEQQIAAAWNEQPFPLDLPESEQAAYIALTVTYRHYRENVLTREQAQTFKAQLADWAHCPPMERAAQLQYALANEWERGRNGADVWENLRILFIEYGMLMHQRCIDG
;
A
#
# COMPACT_ATOMS: atom_id res chain seq x y z
N MET A 1 1.17 6.77 -9.70
CA MET A 1 -0.32 6.76 -9.83
C MET A 1 -0.89 8.07 -10.35
N THR A 2 -1.91 8.01 -11.20
CA THR A 2 -2.68 9.18 -11.67
C THR A 2 -3.73 9.61 -10.64
N GLU A 3 -4.26 10.85 -10.74
CA GLU A 3 -5.35 11.32 -9.87
C GLU A 3 -6.60 10.43 -9.93
N GLN A 4 -6.91 9.86 -11.10
CA GLN A 4 -8.02 8.93 -11.25
C GLN A 4 -7.79 7.63 -10.47
N GLN A 5 -6.57 7.08 -10.51
CA GLN A 5 -6.21 5.88 -9.76
C GLN A 5 -6.19 6.16 -8.25
N ILE A 6 -5.71 7.33 -7.83
CA ILE A 6 -5.75 7.78 -6.43
C ILE A 6 -7.20 7.90 -5.93
N ALA A 7 -8.09 8.47 -6.74
CA ALA A 7 -9.51 8.56 -6.42
C ALA A 7 -10.19 7.18 -6.38
N ALA A 8 -9.78 6.23 -7.24
CA ALA A 8 -10.25 4.85 -7.19
C ALA A 8 -9.84 4.16 -5.87
N ALA A 9 -8.59 4.34 -5.44
CA ALA A 9 -8.09 3.83 -4.16
C ALA A 9 -8.86 4.42 -2.97
N TRP A 10 -9.20 5.72 -3.01
CA TRP A 10 -10.05 6.33 -1.98
C TRP A 10 -11.38 5.59 -1.86
N ASN A 11 -12.00 5.20 -2.98
CA ASN A 11 -13.28 4.50 -2.99
C ASN A 11 -13.15 2.97 -2.83
N GLU A 12 -11.96 2.46 -2.49
CA GLU A 12 -11.67 1.02 -2.33
C GLU A 12 -12.06 0.18 -3.56
N GLN A 13 -11.93 0.77 -4.75
CA GLN A 13 -12.22 0.08 -6.00
C GLN A 13 -11.14 -0.97 -6.30
N PRO A 14 -11.47 -2.02 -7.07
CA PRO A 14 -10.47 -2.95 -7.62
C PRO A 14 -9.37 -2.23 -8.40
N PHE A 15 -8.28 -2.94 -8.71
CA PHE A 15 -7.19 -2.37 -9.48
C PHE A 15 -7.70 -1.73 -10.78
N PRO A 16 -7.37 -0.45 -11.05
CA PRO A 16 -7.60 0.16 -12.34
C PRO A 16 -6.94 -0.66 -13.44
N LEU A 17 -7.61 -0.80 -14.60
CA LEU A 17 -7.13 -1.64 -15.72
C LEU A 17 -5.77 -1.19 -16.26
N ASP A 18 -5.43 0.08 -16.11
CA ASP A 18 -4.19 0.70 -16.56
C ASP A 18 -3.15 0.84 -15.44
N LEU A 19 -3.41 0.27 -14.25
CA LEU A 19 -2.45 0.30 -13.14
C LEU A 19 -1.29 -0.66 -13.42
N PRO A 20 -0.03 -0.16 -13.49
CA PRO A 20 1.13 -1.02 -13.67
C PRO A 20 1.27 -2.02 -12.51
N GLU A 21 1.73 -3.24 -12.79
CA GLU A 21 1.99 -4.25 -11.75
C GLU A 21 2.92 -3.74 -10.66
N SER A 22 3.94 -2.95 -11.04
CA SER A 22 4.89 -2.32 -10.11
C SER A 22 4.27 -1.32 -9.14
N GLU A 23 3.04 -0.85 -9.39
CA GLU A 23 2.31 0.07 -8.52
C GLU A 23 1.19 -0.62 -7.72
N GLN A 24 0.91 -1.91 -7.94
CA GLN A 24 -0.20 -2.61 -7.26
C GLN A 24 -0.03 -2.62 -5.75
N ALA A 25 1.18 -2.90 -5.24
CA ALA A 25 1.46 -2.90 -3.81
C ALA A 25 1.23 -1.50 -3.18
N ALA A 26 1.63 -0.44 -3.90
CA ALA A 26 1.40 0.94 -3.47
C ALA A 26 -0.08 1.32 -3.49
N TYR A 27 -0.83 0.85 -4.49
CA TYR A 27 -2.29 1.05 -4.57
C TYR A 27 -3.03 0.37 -3.40
N ILE A 28 -2.65 -0.87 -3.04
CA ILE A 28 -3.21 -1.55 -1.87
C ILE A 28 -2.91 -0.76 -0.60
N ALA A 29 -1.64 -0.38 -0.39
CA ALA A 29 -1.23 0.40 0.77
C ALA A 29 -1.94 1.77 0.85
N LEU A 30 -2.22 2.40 -0.29
CA LEU A 30 -2.96 3.65 -0.37
C LEU A 30 -4.42 3.45 0.04
N THR A 31 -5.03 2.35 -0.40
CA THR A 31 -6.39 1.98 -0.01
C THR A 31 -6.50 1.75 1.50
N VAL A 32 -5.53 1.03 2.09
CA VAL A 32 -5.43 0.83 3.56
C VAL A 32 -5.28 2.18 4.28
N THR A 33 -4.37 3.04 3.80
CA THR A 33 -4.14 4.39 4.36
C THR A 33 -5.43 5.21 4.38
N TYR A 34 -6.20 5.20 3.30
CA TYR A 34 -7.46 5.95 3.22
C TYR A 34 -8.55 5.39 4.12
N ARG A 35 -8.67 4.06 4.20
CA ARG A 35 -9.60 3.42 5.14
C ARG A 35 -9.29 3.83 6.58
N HIS A 36 -8.03 3.72 6.99
CA HIS A 36 -7.58 4.05 8.33
C HIS A 36 -7.70 5.55 8.65
N TYR A 37 -7.53 6.42 7.67
CA TYR A 37 -7.85 7.84 7.85
C TYR A 37 -9.35 8.06 8.10
N ARG A 38 -10.24 7.41 7.33
CA ARG A 38 -11.71 7.50 7.55
C ARG A 38 -12.14 6.94 8.89
N GLU A 39 -11.45 5.92 9.38
CA GLU A 39 -11.70 5.28 10.67
C GLU A 39 -11.07 6.03 11.86
N ASN A 40 -10.40 7.17 11.62
CA ASN A 40 -9.68 7.96 12.62
C ASN A 40 -8.51 7.24 13.29
N VAL A 41 -7.96 6.19 12.65
CA VAL A 41 -6.73 5.52 13.08
C VAL A 41 -5.50 6.38 12.75
N LEU A 42 -5.50 7.03 11.59
CA LEU A 42 -4.47 7.97 11.18
C LEU A 42 -4.92 9.42 11.33
N THR A 43 -4.03 10.28 11.79
CA THR A 43 -4.26 11.73 11.72
C THR A 43 -4.21 12.21 10.26
N ARG A 44 -4.77 13.39 10.00
CA ARG A 44 -4.71 14.01 8.66
C ARG A 44 -3.27 14.17 8.18
N GLU A 45 -2.36 14.60 9.06
CA GLU A 45 -0.95 14.80 8.72
C GLU A 45 -0.27 13.48 8.33
N GLN A 46 -0.49 12.42 9.10
CA GLN A 46 0.03 11.09 8.80
C GLN A 46 -0.51 10.57 7.46
N ALA A 47 -1.83 10.67 7.25
CA ALA A 47 -2.46 10.23 6.02
C ALA A 47 -1.96 11.01 4.79
N GLN A 48 -1.69 12.31 4.92
CA GLN A 48 -1.13 13.13 3.84
C GLN A 48 0.31 12.73 3.52
N THR A 49 1.15 12.50 4.52
CA THR A 49 2.52 12.02 4.34
C THR A 49 2.53 10.67 3.62
N PHE A 50 1.71 9.73 4.07
CA PHE A 50 1.65 8.38 3.48
C PHE A 50 1.10 8.44 2.05
N LYS A 51 0.05 9.23 1.82
CA LYS A 51 -0.48 9.48 0.46
C LYS A 51 0.61 9.98 -0.47
N ALA A 52 1.40 10.97 -0.06
CA ALA A 52 2.43 11.55 -0.91
C ALA A 52 3.49 10.51 -1.32
N GLN A 53 3.93 9.68 -0.37
CA GLN A 53 4.89 8.60 -0.62
C GLN A 53 4.32 7.51 -1.55
N LEU A 54 3.05 7.14 -1.37
CA LEU A 54 2.40 6.08 -2.14
C LEU A 54 2.00 6.53 -3.54
N ALA A 55 1.56 7.78 -3.71
CA ALA A 55 1.19 8.35 -5.01
C ALA A 55 2.40 8.46 -5.95
N ASP A 56 3.58 8.77 -5.40
CA ASP A 56 4.85 8.86 -6.11
C ASP A 56 5.78 7.66 -5.79
N TRP A 57 5.23 6.46 -5.96
CA TRP A 57 5.88 5.21 -5.56
C TRP A 57 7.28 5.03 -6.15
N ALA A 58 7.47 5.39 -7.43
CA ALA A 58 8.72 5.24 -8.15
C ALA A 58 9.89 6.03 -7.52
N HIS A 59 9.61 7.15 -6.85
CA HIS A 59 10.62 7.99 -6.19
C HIS A 59 10.63 7.85 -4.67
N CYS A 60 9.69 7.11 -4.08
CA CYS A 60 9.70 6.80 -2.66
C CYS A 60 10.99 6.01 -2.31
N PRO A 61 11.76 6.35 -1.27
CA PRO A 61 12.97 5.60 -0.97
C PRO A 61 12.66 4.19 -0.41
N PRO A 62 13.55 3.20 -0.60
CA PRO A 62 13.24 1.79 -0.31
C PRO A 62 12.81 1.49 1.13
N MET A 63 13.34 2.23 2.12
CA MET A 63 12.97 2.01 3.52
C MET A 63 11.56 2.48 3.84
N GLU A 64 11.15 3.61 3.28
CA GLU A 64 9.80 4.15 3.38
C GLU A 64 8.82 3.24 2.65
N ARG A 65 9.20 2.72 1.47
CA ARG A 65 8.43 1.67 0.78
C ARG A 65 8.21 0.46 1.68
N ALA A 66 9.27 -0.09 2.26
CA ALA A 66 9.18 -1.25 3.14
C ALA A 66 8.27 -0.97 4.36
N ALA A 67 8.36 0.22 4.97
CA ALA A 67 7.51 0.61 6.08
C ALA A 67 6.03 0.70 5.69
N GLN A 68 5.71 1.30 4.53
CA GLN A 68 4.35 1.40 4.02
C GLN A 68 3.75 0.02 3.71
N LEU A 69 4.53 -0.87 3.08
CA LEU A 69 4.08 -2.23 2.78
C LEU A 69 3.90 -3.06 4.04
N GLN A 70 4.80 -2.94 5.02
CA GLN A 70 4.66 -3.63 6.31
C GLN A 70 3.40 -3.18 7.04
N TYR A 71 3.11 -1.87 7.04
CA TYR A 71 1.87 -1.32 7.59
C TYR A 71 0.65 -1.88 6.88
N ALA A 72 0.62 -1.85 5.54
CA ALA A 72 -0.49 -2.38 4.76
C ALA A 72 -0.69 -3.89 5.00
N LEU A 73 0.39 -4.67 5.04
CA LEU A 73 0.38 -6.11 5.24
C LEU A 73 -0.23 -6.48 6.59
N ALA A 74 0.18 -5.82 7.67
CA ALA A 74 -0.35 -6.08 9.01
C ALA A 74 -1.86 -5.82 9.09
N ASN A 75 -2.34 -4.75 8.44
CA ASN A 75 -3.74 -4.34 8.49
C ASN A 75 -4.63 -5.17 7.57
N GLU A 76 -4.17 -5.54 6.38
CA GLU A 76 -4.90 -6.49 5.53
C GLU A 76 -4.92 -7.88 6.19
N TRP A 77 -3.86 -8.29 6.88
CA TRP A 77 -3.86 -9.56 7.62
C TRP A 77 -4.95 -9.59 8.69
N GLU A 78 -5.07 -8.51 9.47
CA GLU A 78 -6.13 -8.35 10.46
C GLU A 78 -7.53 -8.49 9.84
N ARG A 79 -7.76 -7.84 8.69
CA ARG A 79 -9.03 -7.94 7.97
C ARG A 79 -9.31 -9.36 7.46
N GLY A 80 -8.28 -10.04 6.94
CA GLY A 80 -8.39 -11.43 6.51
C GLY A 80 -8.76 -12.37 7.66
N ARG A 81 -8.15 -12.18 8.85
CA ARG A 81 -8.55 -12.91 10.07
C ARG A 81 -10.01 -12.67 10.45
N ASN A 82 -10.55 -11.49 10.15
CA ASN A 82 -11.92 -11.10 10.39
C ASN A 82 -12.88 -11.44 9.24
N GLY A 83 -12.44 -12.22 8.25
CA GLY A 83 -13.29 -12.76 7.17
C GLY A 83 -13.38 -11.91 5.90
N ALA A 84 -12.56 -10.86 5.76
CA ALA A 84 -12.48 -10.11 4.51
C ALA A 84 -11.74 -10.91 3.42
N ASP A 85 -12.18 -10.77 2.16
CA ASP A 85 -11.48 -11.35 1.01
C ASP A 85 -10.30 -10.46 0.59
N VAL A 86 -9.11 -10.76 1.14
CA VAL A 86 -7.90 -9.95 1.01
C VAL A 86 -6.67 -10.78 0.63
N TRP A 87 -6.86 -12.05 0.27
CA TRP A 87 -5.76 -12.99 0.09
C TRP A 87 -4.82 -12.61 -1.06
N GLU A 88 -5.38 -12.09 -2.14
CA GLU A 88 -4.58 -11.60 -3.26
C GLU A 88 -3.79 -10.33 -2.89
N ASN A 89 -4.41 -9.41 -2.14
CA ASN A 89 -3.71 -8.24 -1.60
C ASN A 89 -2.54 -8.66 -0.72
N LEU A 90 -2.75 -9.63 0.18
CA LEU A 90 -1.72 -10.17 1.05
C LEU A 90 -0.57 -10.80 0.25
N ARG A 91 -0.88 -11.55 -0.81
CA ARG A 91 0.13 -12.14 -1.69
C ARG A 91 0.99 -11.08 -2.35
N ILE A 92 0.38 -10.05 -2.93
CA ILE A 92 1.09 -8.94 -3.59
C ILE A 92 1.97 -8.20 -2.60
N LEU A 93 1.41 -7.80 -1.44
CA LEU A 93 2.15 -7.09 -0.39
C LEU A 93 3.32 -7.91 0.15
N PHE A 94 3.13 -9.20 0.39
CA PHE A 94 4.17 -10.09 0.92
C PHE A 94 5.34 -10.24 -0.06
N ILE A 95 5.05 -10.44 -1.36
CA ILE A 95 6.08 -10.57 -2.39
C ILE A 95 6.87 -9.26 -2.50
N GLU A 96 6.18 -8.12 -2.66
CA GLU A 96 6.86 -6.83 -2.85
C GLU A 96 7.71 -6.45 -1.64
N TYR A 97 7.19 -6.62 -0.42
CA TYR A 97 7.96 -6.41 0.81
C TYR A 97 9.16 -7.36 0.89
N GLY A 98 8.97 -8.64 0.57
CA GLY A 98 10.03 -9.64 0.56
C GLY A 98 11.16 -9.29 -0.40
N MET A 99 10.83 -8.82 -1.61
CA MET A 99 11.83 -8.38 -2.60
C MET A 99 12.62 -7.17 -2.10
N LEU A 100 11.96 -6.17 -1.51
CA LEU A 100 12.64 -5.00 -0.94
C LEU A 100 13.60 -5.37 0.18
N MET A 101 13.18 -6.27 1.07
CA MET A 101 14.03 -6.74 2.18
C MET A 101 15.20 -7.59 1.67
N HIS A 102 14.98 -8.41 0.63
CA HIS A 102 16.03 -9.19 0.00
C HIS A 102 17.08 -8.29 -0.69
N GLN A 103 16.63 -7.29 -1.45
CA GLN A 103 17.51 -6.34 -2.12
C GLN A 103 18.42 -5.61 -1.12
N ARG A 104 17.86 -5.18 0.01
CA ARG A 104 18.63 -4.57 1.10
C ARG A 104 19.71 -5.50 1.66
N CYS A 105 19.47 -6.81 1.74
CA CYS A 105 20.48 -7.76 2.19
C CYS A 105 21.61 -7.95 1.17
N ILE A 106 21.34 -7.76 -0.12
CA ILE A 106 22.34 -7.88 -1.19
C ILE A 106 23.19 -6.61 -1.30
N ASP A 107 22.57 -5.44 -1.21
CA ASP A 107 23.22 -4.13 -1.39
C ASP A 107 23.95 -3.62 -0.13
N GLY A 108 24.09 -4.48 0.90
CA GLY A 108 24.66 -4.16 2.21
C GLY A 108 26.05 -3.55 2.18
#